data_AF-A0AAV9TGJ0-F1
#
_entry.id   AF-A0AAV9TGJ0-F1
#
_cell.length_a   1.000
_cell.length_b   1.000
_cell.length_c   1.000
_cell.angle_alpha   90.00
_cell.angle_beta   90.00
_cell.angle_gamma   90.00
#
_symmetry.space_group_name_H-M   'P 1'
#
loop_
_entity.id
_entity.type
_entity.pdbx_description
1 polymer ?
#
loop_
_entity_poly.entity_id
_entity_poly.type
_entity_poly.pdbx_seq_one_letter_code
_entity_poly.pdbx_strand_id
1 'polypeptide(L)'
;MAEPNYSHFRYFENKYPEIDEFVMVNVKQIAEMGAYVKLLEYDNIDGMILLSELSRRRIRSIQKLIRVGRNEVVVVLRVDKEKGYIDLSKRRVSPEDIIKCEERYNKGKMVHSIMRHVAEKTLTPIEQLYETIAWPLNKKYGHAIDAFKLSITNAEVWNDATFPSEAVSEELKSYIAKRLTPQPTKVRADVEVTCFGYEGIDAVKAALRTAESRNDDQTQVKVRLVSPPLYVLTSTCLDKQLGIARLEEAIVEIRTSIEAAGGSLVVKMEPKAVTESDDAELQALMEKRERENAEVSGDESVSESDDNPEV
;
A
#
# COMPACT_ATOMS: atom_id res chain seq x y z
N MET A 1 -7.83 0.24 -42.96
CA MET A 1 -6.83 0.34 -41.88
C MET A 1 -7.57 0.87 -40.67
N ALA A 2 -7.81 0.02 -39.68
CA ALA A 2 -8.48 0.42 -38.44
C ALA A 2 -7.49 1.22 -37.59
N GLU A 3 -7.93 2.36 -37.05
CA GLU A 3 -7.13 3.14 -36.12
C GLU A 3 -6.70 2.25 -34.94
N PRO A 4 -5.42 2.25 -34.54
CA PRO A 4 -4.99 1.46 -33.40
C PRO A 4 -5.68 2.03 -32.17
N ASN A 5 -6.60 1.25 -31.60
CA ASN A 5 -7.40 1.67 -30.47
C ASN A 5 -6.55 1.52 -29.20
N TYR A 6 -5.72 2.52 -28.91
CA TYR A 6 -4.76 2.49 -27.79
C TYR A 6 -5.41 2.58 -26.40
N SER A 7 -6.74 2.71 -26.31
CA SER A 7 -7.41 3.07 -25.05
C SER A 7 -8.05 1.88 -24.31
N HIS A 8 -8.44 0.82 -25.02
CA HIS A 8 -9.23 -0.25 -24.43
C HIS A 8 -8.77 -1.61 -24.97
N PHE A 9 -8.38 -2.49 -24.05
CA PHE A 9 -8.06 -3.88 -24.35
C PHE A 9 -8.43 -4.76 -23.16
N ARG A 10 -8.85 -5.99 -23.45
CA ARG A 10 -9.24 -7.00 -22.44
C ARG A 10 -8.08 -7.35 -21.51
N TYR A 11 -8.38 -7.49 -20.23
CA TYR A 11 -7.38 -7.79 -19.20
C TYR A 11 -7.02 -9.27 -19.20
N PHE A 12 -7.92 -10.13 -19.66
CA PHE A 12 -7.78 -11.58 -19.68
C PHE A 12 -7.73 -12.13 -21.11
N GLU A 13 -7.14 -13.33 -21.25
CA GLU A 13 -7.04 -14.06 -22.53
C GLU A 13 -8.42 -14.43 -23.08
N ASN A 14 -9.33 -14.82 -22.19
CA ASN A 14 -10.70 -15.15 -22.55
C ASN A 14 -11.45 -13.89 -22.97
N LYS A 15 -12.02 -13.91 -24.18
CA LYS A 15 -12.85 -12.81 -24.70
C LYS A 15 -14.11 -12.57 -23.88
N TYR A 16 -14.64 -13.61 -23.25
CA TYR A 16 -15.83 -13.57 -22.42
C TYR A 16 -15.51 -14.15 -21.04
N PRO A 17 -16.12 -13.62 -19.96
CA PRO A 17 -15.99 -14.20 -18.64
C PRO A 17 -16.63 -15.59 -18.57
N GLU A 18 -16.27 -16.36 -17.55
CA GLU A 18 -16.90 -17.65 -17.27
C GLU A 18 -18.17 -17.49 -16.42
N ILE A 19 -19.00 -18.53 -16.42
CA ILE A 19 -20.21 -18.55 -15.59
C ILE A 19 -19.78 -18.62 -14.12
N ASP A 20 -20.52 -17.93 -13.25
CA ASP A 20 -20.25 -17.76 -11.81
C ASP A 20 -18.98 -16.93 -11.48
N GLU A 21 -18.37 -16.27 -12.47
CA GLU A 21 -17.24 -15.36 -12.25
C GLU A 21 -17.71 -13.99 -11.72
N PHE A 22 -16.97 -13.44 -10.75
CA PHE A 22 -17.20 -12.09 -10.23
C PHE A 22 -16.39 -11.07 -11.04
N VAL A 23 -17.10 -10.07 -11.57
CA VAL A 23 -16.52 -9.05 -12.44
C VAL A 23 -16.93 -7.65 -12.01
N MET A 24 -16.04 -6.69 -12.26
CA MET A 24 -16.30 -5.27 -12.02
C MET A 24 -16.95 -4.63 -13.24
N VAL A 25 -18.13 -4.04 -13.06
CA VAL A 25 -18.89 -3.40 -14.15
C VAL A 25 -19.15 -1.94 -13.88
N ASN A 26 -19.18 -1.14 -14.95
CA ASN A 26 -19.62 0.25 -14.90
C ASN A 26 -21.05 0.40 -15.45
N VAL A 27 -21.92 1.08 -14.72
CA VAL A 27 -23.32 1.22 -15.13
C VAL A 27 -23.45 2.30 -16.19
N LYS A 28 -23.87 1.92 -17.40
CA LYS A 28 -24.03 2.84 -18.54
C LYS A 28 -25.41 3.48 -18.57
N GLN A 29 -26.46 2.66 -18.42
CA GLN A 29 -27.84 3.12 -18.51
C GLN A 29 -28.77 2.22 -17.69
N ILE A 30 -29.84 2.80 -17.16
CA ILE A 30 -30.90 2.06 -16.47
C ILE A 30 -32.14 2.12 -17.36
N ALA A 31 -32.74 0.97 -17.65
CA ALA A 31 -33.95 0.80 -18.44
C ALA A 31 -35.05 0.11 -17.61
N GLU A 32 -36.27 0.04 -18.16
CA GLU A 32 -37.42 -0.58 -17.47
C GLU A 32 -37.29 -2.10 -17.29
N MET A 33 -36.50 -2.78 -18.12
CA MET A 33 -36.25 -4.22 -18.01
C MET A 33 -35.04 -4.57 -17.14
N GLY A 34 -34.10 -3.64 -16.94
CA GLY A 34 -32.81 -3.93 -16.32
C GLY A 34 -31.83 -2.75 -16.37
N ALA A 35 -30.63 -2.97 -15.87
CA ALA A 35 -29.52 -2.03 -16.00
C ALA A 35 -28.51 -2.55 -17.03
N TYR A 36 -28.20 -1.72 -18.02
CA TYR A 36 -27.12 -1.96 -18.97
C TYR A 36 -25.80 -1.48 -18.38
N VAL A 37 -24.84 -2.38 -18.36
CA VAL A 37 -23.53 -2.16 -17.76
C VAL A 37 -22.43 -2.56 -18.74
N LYS A 38 -21.22 -2.05 -18.52
CA LYS A 38 -20.03 -2.39 -19.30
C LYS A 38 -19.05 -3.13 -18.41
N LEU A 39 -18.53 -4.25 -18.88
CA LEU A 39 -17.49 -5.00 -18.17
C LEU A 39 -16.14 -4.32 -18.42
N LEU A 40 -15.58 -3.67 -17.40
CA LEU A 40 -14.32 -2.92 -17.52
C LEU A 40 -13.12 -3.84 -17.82
N GLU A 41 -13.19 -5.10 -17.38
CA GLU A 41 -12.12 -6.09 -17.50
C GLU A 41 -12.09 -6.78 -18.87
N TYR A 42 -13.20 -6.79 -19.60
CA TYR A 42 -13.35 -7.48 -20.87
C TYR A 42 -13.70 -6.48 -21.98
N ASP A 43 -12.85 -5.47 -22.19
CA ASP A 43 -12.97 -4.54 -23.31
C ASP A 43 -14.31 -3.78 -23.39
N ASN A 44 -14.91 -3.47 -22.24
CA ASN A 44 -16.19 -2.77 -22.15
C ASN A 44 -17.34 -3.47 -22.88
N ILE A 45 -17.33 -4.81 -22.97
CA ILE A 45 -18.46 -5.58 -23.48
C ILE A 45 -19.72 -5.20 -22.71
N ASP A 46 -20.82 -5.03 -23.44
CA ASP A 46 -22.11 -4.70 -22.85
C ASP A 46 -22.70 -5.93 -22.15
N GLY A 47 -23.11 -5.74 -20.89
CA GLY A 47 -23.83 -6.72 -20.08
C GLY A 47 -25.14 -6.16 -19.57
N MET A 48 -26.04 -7.04 -19.13
CA MET A 48 -27.35 -6.67 -18.61
C MET A 48 -27.58 -7.27 -17.24
N ILE A 49 -27.99 -6.43 -16.28
CA ILE A 49 -28.45 -6.86 -14.97
C ILE A 49 -29.97 -6.80 -14.97
N LEU A 50 -30.64 -7.94 -14.78
CA LEU A 50 -32.09 -7.98 -14.62
C LEU A 50 -32.50 -7.31 -13.29
N LEU A 51 -33.65 -6.62 -13.30
CA LEU A 51 -34.20 -5.99 -12.09
C LEU A 51 -34.41 -6.98 -10.94
N SER A 52 -34.82 -8.21 -11.25
CA SER A 52 -35.00 -9.30 -10.28
C SER A 52 -33.68 -9.76 -9.64
N GLU A 53 -32.56 -9.49 -10.29
CA GLU A 53 -31.21 -9.88 -9.85
C GLU A 53 -30.42 -8.70 -9.25
N LEU A 54 -31.10 -7.57 -8.98
CA LEU A 54 -30.50 -6.34 -8.45
C LEU A 54 -30.44 -6.31 -6.92
N SER A 55 -31.43 -6.92 -6.23
CA SER A 55 -31.50 -6.97 -4.78
C SER A 55 -32.31 -8.15 -4.27
N ARG A 56 -31.98 -8.63 -3.06
CA ARG A 56 -32.76 -9.67 -2.34
C ARG A 56 -34.04 -9.11 -1.72
N ARG A 57 -34.13 -7.79 -1.51
CA ARG A 57 -35.26 -7.12 -0.83
C ARG A 57 -36.14 -6.36 -1.83
N ARG A 58 -37.41 -6.12 -1.48
CA ARG A 58 -38.33 -5.31 -2.30
C ARG A 58 -37.74 -3.91 -2.53
N ILE A 59 -37.62 -3.54 -3.80
CA ILE A 59 -36.97 -2.30 -4.23
C ILE A 59 -37.98 -1.15 -4.09
N ARG A 60 -37.63 -0.11 -3.31
CA ARG A 60 -38.41 1.14 -3.26
C ARG A 60 -37.97 2.13 -4.34
N SER A 61 -36.67 2.19 -4.65
CA SER A 61 -36.12 3.04 -5.71
C SER A 61 -34.83 2.42 -6.25
N ILE A 62 -34.77 2.26 -7.58
CA ILE A 62 -33.63 1.67 -8.30
C ILE A 62 -32.40 2.60 -8.24
N GLN A 63 -32.63 3.91 -8.33
CA GLN A 63 -31.57 4.93 -8.34
C GLN A 63 -30.72 4.98 -7.05
N LYS A 64 -31.25 4.43 -5.95
CA LYS A 64 -30.49 4.31 -4.68
C LYS A 64 -29.55 3.11 -4.69
N LEU A 65 -29.90 2.04 -5.41
CA LEU A 65 -29.14 0.78 -5.44
C LEU A 65 -28.08 0.77 -6.53
N ILE A 66 -28.36 1.41 -7.67
CA ILE A 66 -27.47 1.51 -8.81
C ILE A 66 -27.54 2.93 -9.34
N ARG A 67 -26.38 3.54 -9.57
CA ARG A 67 -26.25 4.84 -10.20
C ARG A 67 -25.46 4.72 -11.49
N VAL A 68 -25.92 5.43 -12.52
CA VAL A 68 -25.20 5.57 -13.78
C VAL A 68 -23.81 6.16 -13.50
N GLY A 69 -22.80 5.58 -14.15
CA GLY A 69 -21.39 5.96 -14.03
C GLY A 69 -20.64 5.37 -12.82
N ARG A 70 -21.33 4.66 -11.91
CA ARG A 70 -20.65 3.97 -10.79
C ARG A 70 -20.22 2.56 -11.17
N ASN A 71 -19.13 2.14 -10.54
CA ASN A 71 -18.63 0.77 -10.61
C ASN A 71 -19.34 -0.09 -9.56
N GLU A 72 -19.71 -1.30 -9.94
CA GLU A 72 -20.41 -2.27 -9.12
C GLU A 72 -19.82 -3.66 -9.36
N VAL A 73 -19.73 -4.48 -8.32
CA VAL A 73 -19.34 -5.88 -8.44
C VAL A 73 -20.58 -6.73 -8.69
N VAL A 74 -20.51 -7.58 -9.70
CA VAL A 74 -21.59 -8.48 -10.11
C VAL A 74 -21.04 -9.86 -10.46
N VAL A 75 -21.90 -10.88 -10.38
CA VAL A 75 -21.58 -12.23 -10.84
C VAL A 75 -22.18 -12.48 -12.22
N VAL A 76 -21.45 -13.21 -13.06
CA VAL A 76 -21.90 -13.66 -14.38
C VAL A 76 -22.81 -14.88 -14.23
N LEU A 77 -24.05 -14.78 -14.70
CA LEU A 77 -25.00 -15.90 -14.69
C LEU A 77 -24.96 -16.71 -15.98
N ARG A 78 -24.97 -16.00 -17.12
CA ARG A 78 -25.05 -16.63 -18.42
C ARG A 78 -24.31 -15.77 -19.44
N VAL A 79 -23.59 -16.45 -20.33
CA VAL A 79 -22.88 -15.82 -21.44
C VAL A 79 -23.42 -16.42 -22.73
N ASP A 80 -23.97 -15.57 -23.59
CA ASP A 80 -24.32 -15.91 -24.96
C ASP A 80 -23.18 -15.44 -25.88
N LYS A 81 -22.36 -16.40 -26.32
CA LYS A 81 -21.18 -16.12 -27.17
C LYS A 81 -21.57 -15.77 -28.62
N GLU A 82 -22.76 -16.12 -29.08
CA GLU A 82 -23.21 -15.84 -30.44
C GLU A 82 -23.70 -14.40 -30.57
N LYS A 83 -24.45 -13.93 -29.58
CA LYS A 83 -25.01 -12.58 -29.55
C LYS A 83 -24.19 -11.58 -28.75
N GLY A 84 -23.21 -12.05 -27.98
CA GLY A 84 -22.38 -11.21 -27.11
C GLY A 84 -23.12 -10.66 -25.88
N TYR A 85 -24.26 -11.27 -25.50
CA TYR A 85 -25.01 -10.85 -24.31
C TYR A 85 -24.51 -11.57 -23.07
N ILE A 86 -24.32 -10.82 -22.00
CA ILE A 86 -23.91 -11.33 -20.68
C ILE A 86 -24.99 -10.95 -19.68
N ASP A 87 -25.62 -11.97 -19.08
CA ASP A 87 -26.57 -11.79 -17.99
C ASP A 87 -25.81 -11.77 -16.67
N LEU A 88 -26.05 -10.72 -15.88
CA LEU A 88 -25.32 -10.42 -14.66
C LEU A 88 -26.28 -10.34 -13.46
N SER A 89 -25.77 -10.67 -12.27
CA SER A 89 -26.50 -10.55 -11.02
C SER A 89 -25.70 -9.84 -9.94
N LYS A 90 -26.32 -8.85 -9.29
CA LYS A 90 -25.77 -8.20 -8.08
C LYS A 90 -26.24 -8.92 -6.80
N ARG A 91 -27.37 -9.61 -6.87
CA ARG A 91 -28.05 -10.25 -5.74
C ARG A 91 -27.25 -11.39 -5.09
N ARG A 92 -26.46 -12.10 -5.89
CA ARG A 92 -25.72 -13.29 -5.48
C ARG A 92 -24.31 -12.99 -4.94
N VAL A 93 -23.89 -11.73 -4.95
CA VAL A 93 -22.56 -11.32 -4.49
C VAL A 93 -22.57 -11.15 -2.96
N SER A 94 -21.62 -11.80 -2.27
CA SER A 94 -21.42 -11.64 -0.83
C SER A 94 -20.41 -10.51 -0.55
N PRO A 95 -20.42 -9.86 0.63
CA PRO A 95 -19.48 -8.79 0.94
C PRO A 95 -18.00 -9.25 0.87
N GLU A 96 -17.71 -10.50 1.23
CA GLU A 96 -16.37 -11.07 1.09
C GLU A 96 -15.94 -11.18 -0.38
N ASP A 97 -16.86 -11.53 -1.27
CA ASP A 97 -16.60 -11.66 -2.72
C ASP A 97 -16.40 -10.28 -3.36
N ILE A 98 -17.07 -9.23 -2.86
CA ILE A 98 -16.86 -7.85 -3.30
C ILE A 98 -15.40 -7.46 -3.05
N ILE A 99 -14.88 -7.71 -1.85
CA ILE A 99 -13.49 -7.35 -1.48
C ILE A 99 -12.50 -8.11 -2.36
N LYS A 100 -12.69 -9.41 -2.57
CA LYS A 100 -11.82 -10.23 -3.44
C LYS A 100 -11.86 -9.76 -4.89
N CYS A 101 -13.04 -9.43 -5.41
CA CYS A 101 -13.21 -8.92 -6.77
C CYS A 101 -12.57 -7.53 -6.92
N GLU A 102 -12.76 -6.63 -5.96
CA GLU A 102 -12.09 -5.33 -5.94
C GLU A 102 -10.57 -5.46 -5.91
N GLU A 103 -10.04 -6.39 -5.11
CA GLU A 103 -8.60 -6.65 -5.09
C GLU A 103 -8.10 -7.16 -6.44
N ARG A 104 -8.77 -8.16 -7.03
CA ARG A 104 -8.44 -8.69 -8.38
C ARG A 104 -8.52 -7.61 -9.45
N TYR A 105 -9.58 -6.80 -9.43
CA TYR A 105 -9.77 -5.69 -10.35
C TYR A 105 -8.68 -4.62 -10.20
N ASN A 106 -8.32 -4.25 -8.98
CA ASN A 106 -7.24 -3.29 -8.71
C ASN A 106 -5.90 -3.82 -9.22
N LYS A 107 -5.62 -5.12 -9.03
CA LYS A 107 -4.43 -5.78 -9.58
C LYS A 107 -4.42 -5.71 -11.11
N GLY A 108 -5.53 -6.07 -11.77
CA GLY A 108 -5.68 -6.00 -13.23
C GLY A 108 -5.55 -4.57 -13.78
N LYS A 109 -6.18 -3.60 -13.12
CA LYS A 109 -6.11 -2.18 -13.46
C LYS A 109 -4.68 -1.62 -13.36
N MET A 110 -3.91 -2.03 -12.34
CA MET A 110 -2.50 -1.64 -12.23
C MET A 110 -1.68 -2.20 -13.39
N VAL A 111 -1.84 -3.48 -13.72
CA VAL A 111 -1.18 -4.12 -14.88
C VAL A 111 -1.55 -3.39 -16.16
N HIS A 112 -2.84 -3.07 -16.35
CA HIS A 112 -3.30 -2.33 -17.53
C HIS A 112 -2.71 -0.92 -17.60
N SER A 113 -2.61 -0.21 -16.48
CA SER A 113 -1.97 1.10 -16.45
C SER A 113 -0.49 1.05 -16.83
N ILE A 114 0.23 0.00 -16.42
CA ILE A 114 1.64 -0.22 -16.76
C ILE A 114 1.76 -0.51 -18.26
N MET A 115 0.98 -1.48 -18.76
CA MET A 115 1.00 -1.86 -20.18
C MET A 115 0.61 -0.71 -21.09
N ARG A 116 -0.38 0.10 -20.69
CA ARG A 116 -0.78 1.30 -21.43
C ARG A 116 0.36 2.31 -21.51
N HIS A 117 1.05 2.57 -20.40
CA HIS A 117 2.17 3.52 -20.41
C HIS A 117 3.31 3.04 -21.30
N VAL A 118 3.64 1.75 -21.24
CA VAL A 118 4.64 1.15 -22.13
C VAL A 118 4.19 1.25 -23.59
N ALA A 119 2.94 0.88 -23.91
CA ALA A 119 2.38 0.97 -25.25
C ALA A 119 2.41 2.40 -25.83
N GLU A 120 2.04 3.41 -25.04
CA GLU A 120 2.09 4.82 -25.45
C GLU A 120 3.52 5.28 -25.76
N LYS A 121 4.51 4.82 -24.99
CA LYS A 121 5.91 5.22 -25.16
C LYS A 121 6.62 4.48 -26.29
N THR A 122 6.33 3.19 -26.47
CA THR A 122 6.96 2.35 -27.49
C THR A 122 6.17 2.34 -28.81
N LEU A 123 5.01 3.00 -28.86
CA LEU A 123 4.08 3.02 -30.00
C LEU A 123 3.72 1.62 -30.50
N THR A 124 3.75 0.64 -29.60
CA THR A 124 3.39 -0.75 -29.92
C THR A 124 1.91 -0.97 -29.61
N PRO A 125 1.22 -1.79 -30.41
CA PRO A 125 -0.18 -2.13 -30.12
C PRO A 125 -0.25 -2.87 -28.78
N ILE A 126 -1.17 -2.42 -27.92
CA ILE A 126 -1.38 -2.98 -26.59
C ILE A 126 -1.69 -4.48 -26.64
N GLU A 127 -2.35 -4.95 -27.70
CA GLU A 127 -2.70 -6.36 -27.89
C GLU A 127 -1.45 -7.24 -27.84
N GLN A 128 -0.43 -6.92 -28.63
CA GLN A 128 0.82 -7.69 -28.69
C GLN A 128 1.52 -7.76 -27.34
N LEU A 129 1.48 -6.69 -26.54
CA LEU A 129 2.07 -6.68 -25.19
C LEU A 129 1.33 -7.63 -24.25
N TYR A 130 0.00 -7.72 -24.36
CA TYR A 130 -0.78 -8.65 -23.56
C TYR A 130 -0.54 -10.11 -23.96
N GLU A 131 -0.50 -10.41 -25.26
CA GLU A 131 -0.29 -11.79 -25.73
C GLU A 131 1.11 -12.31 -25.37
N THR A 132 2.12 -11.45 -25.47
CA THR A 132 3.52 -11.83 -25.27
C THR A 132 3.96 -11.82 -23.81
N ILE A 133 3.42 -10.90 -22.99
CA ILE A 133 3.89 -10.67 -21.63
C ILE A 133 2.79 -11.01 -20.61
N ALA A 134 1.61 -10.41 -20.71
CA ALA A 134 0.61 -10.50 -19.65
C ALA A 134 -0.01 -11.91 -19.51
N TRP A 135 -0.42 -12.55 -20.60
CA TRP A 135 -1.10 -13.85 -20.53
C TRP A 135 -0.18 -15.01 -20.11
N PRO A 136 1.07 -15.13 -20.62
CA PRO A 136 2.01 -16.16 -20.15
C PRO A 136 2.32 -16.03 -18.65
N LEU A 137 2.54 -14.79 -18.18
CA LEU A 137 2.78 -14.53 -16.76
C LEU A 137 1.56 -14.85 -15.89
N ASN A 138 0.35 -14.53 -16.37
CA ASN A 138 -0.88 -14.83 -15.67
C ASN A 138 -1.12 -16.35 -15.51
N LYS A 139 -0.77 -17.17 -16.52
CA LYS A 139 -0.88 -18.63 -16.45
C LYS A 139 0.08 -19.26 -15.43
N LYS A 140 1.30 -18.72 -15.30
CA LYS A 140 2.35 -19.31 -14.43
C LYS A 140 2.21 -18.91 -12.97
N TYR A 141 1.91 -17.65 -12.70
CA TYR A 141 1.89 -17.09 -11.34
C TYR A 141 0.47 -16.82 -10.82
N GLY A 142 -0.57 -17.17 -11.58
CA GLY A 142 -1.98 -16.90 -11.26
C GLY A 142 -2.42 -15.47 -11.56
N HIS A 143 -1.59 -14.48 -11.23
CA HIS A 143 -1.80 -13.07 -11.55
C HIS A 143 -0.54 -12.37 -12.08
N ALA A 144 -0.69 -11.62 -13.17
CA ALA A 144 0.41 -10.88 -13.80
C ALA A 144 1.10 -9.87 -12.86
N ILE A 145 0.37 -9.30 -11.89
CA ILE A 145 0.97 -8.34 -10.94
C ILE A 145 1.91 -8.99 -9.94
N ASP A 146 1.63 -10.23 -9.54
CA ASP A 146 2.46 -10.96 -8.58
C ASP A 146 3.76 -11.38 -9.27
N ALA A 147 3.68 -11.75 -10.55
CA ALA A 147 4.84 -11.90 -11.40
C ALA A 147 5.65 -10.60 -11.52
N PHE A 148 5.01 -9.44 -11.71
CA PHE A 148 5.72 -8.15 -11.76
C PHE A 148 6.42 -7.79 -10.44
N LYS A 149 5.81 -8.08 -9.29
CA LYS A 149 6.48 -7.89 -7.99
C LYS A 149 7.68 -8.81 -7.84
N LEU A 150 7.50 -10.09 -8.17
CA LEU A 150 8.60 -11.07 -8.15
C LEU A 150 9.72 -10.69 -9.10
N SER A 151 9.39 -10.05 -10.23
CA SER A 151 10.37 -9.63 -11.23
C SER A 151 11.37 -8.57 -10.74
N ILE A 152 11.05 -7.89 -9.63
CA ILE A 152 11.95 -6.92 -9.00
C ILE A 152 13.05 -7.65 -8.22
N THR A 153 12.71 -8.74 -7.54
CA THR A 153 13.64 -9.54 -6.74
C THR A 153 14.35 -10.60 -7.59
N ASN A 154 13.63 -11.23 -8.52
CA ASN A 154 14.09 -12.32 -9.36
C ASN A 154 13.91 -11.97 -10.84
N ALA A 155 15.01 -11.65 -11.52
CA ALA A 155 14.99 -11.32 -12.95
C ALA A 155 14.59 -12.50 -13.86
N GLU A 156 14.58 -13.73 -13.35
CA GLU A 156 14.24 -14.95 -14.10
C GLU A 156 12.77 -15.04 -14.51
N VAL A 157 11.88 -14.25 -13.88
CA VAL A 157 10.45 -14.21 -14.24
C VAL A 157 10.24 -13.79 -15.70
N TRP A 158 11.19 -13.06 -16.28
CA TRP A 158 11.15 -12.59 -17.66
C TRP A 158 11.62 -13.63 -18.70
N ASN A 159 12.18 -14.76 -18.29
CA ASN A 159 12.68 -15.78 -19.23
C ASN A 159 11.55 -16.48 -20.00
N ASP A 160 10.34 -16.50 -19.43
CA ASP A 160 9.15 -17.07 -20.09
C ASP A 160 8.38 -16.04 -20.93
N ALA A 161 8.80 -14.77 -20.91
CA ALA A 161 8.15 -13.68 -21.66
C ALA A 161 8.95 -13.34 -22.92
N THR A 162 8.33 -13.50 -24.08
CA THR A 162 8.98 -13.20 -25.37
C THR A 162 8.77 -11.73 -25.70
N PHE A 163 9.75 -10.87 -25.44
CA PHE A 163 9.62 -9.45 -25.74
C PHE A 163 9.68 -9.20 -27.26
N PRO A 164 8.72 -8.47 -27.84
CA PRO A 164 8.75 -8.13 -29.27
C PRO A 164 9.83 -7.07 -29.61
N SER A 165 10.29 -6.28 -28.63
CA SER A 165 11.43 -5.37 -28.80
C SER A 165 12.19 -5.16 -27.48
N GLU A 166 13.51 -4.96 -27.59
CA GLU A 166 14.39 -4.70 -26.43
C GLU A 166 13.99 -3.40 -25.71
N ALA A 167 13.55 -2.38 -26.45
CA ALA A 167 13.03 -1.12 -25.92
C ALA A 167 11.79 -1.28 -25.03
N VAL A 168 10.88 -2.21 -25.37
CA VAL A 168 9.72 -2.54 -24.52
C VAL A 168 10.17 -3.17 -23.21
N SER A 169 11.18 -4.05 -23.26
CA SER A 169 11.66 -4.75 -22.07
C SER A 169 12.35 -3.82 -21.07
N GLU A 170 13.18 -2.89 -21.57
CA GLU A 170 13.87 -1.91 -20.72
C GLU A 170 12.89 -0.91 -20.09
N GLU A 171 11.94 -0.40 -20.88
CA GLU A 171 10.95 0.53 -20.38
C GLU A 171 10.02 -0.14 -19.37
N LEU A 172 9.57 -1.36 -19.64
CA LEU A 172 8.72 -2.12 -18.72
C LEU A 172 9.45 -2.37 -17.40
N LYS A 173 10.71 -2.81 -17.43
CA LYS A 173 11.53 -3.01 -16.23
C LYS A 173 11.73 -1.71 -15.45
N SER A 174 12.07 -0.61 -16.15
CA SER A 174 12.23 0.72 -15.55
C SER A 174 10.93 1.21 -14.90
N TYR A 175 9.80 1.02 -15.57
CA TYR A 175 8.51 1.46 -15.07
C TYR A 175 8.01 0.62 -13.90
N ILE A 176 8.18 -0.71 -13.96
CA ILE A 176 7.87 -1.62 -12.84
C ILE A 176 8.76 -1.29 -11.64
N ALA A 177 10.06 -1.08 -11.84
CA ALA A 177 10.96 -0.67 -10.76
C ALA A 177 10.52 0.69 -10.16
N LYS A 178 10.07 1.65 -10.95
CA LYS A 178 9.60 2.94 -10.39
C LYS A 178 8.25 2.83 -9.66
N ARG A 179 7.33 2.00 -10.15
CA ARG A 179 5.94 1.92 -9.64
C ARG A 179 5.72 0.89 -8.55
N LEU A 180 6.42 -0.25 -8.63
CA LEU A 180 6.21 -1.41 -7.75
C LEU A 180 7.36 -1.63 -6.77
N THR A 181 8.49 -0.90 -6.88
CA THR A 181 9.49 -0.95 -5.81
C THR A 181 8.83 -0.50 -4.51
N PRO A 182 8.85 -1.34 -3.47
CA PRO A 182 8.30 -0.97 -2.18
C PRO A 182 9.01 0.29 -1.71
N GLN A 183 8.25 1.35 -1.48
CA GLN A 183 8.79 2.54 -0.86
C GLN A 183 9.30 2.15 0.54
N PRO A 184 10.50 2.60 0.94
CA PRO A 184 11.03 2.30 2.24
C PRO A 184 10.02 2.74 3.30
N THR A 185 9.51 1.77 4.05
CA THR A 185 8.56 2.03 5.13
C THR A 185 9.35 2.31 6.38
N LYS A 186 9.02 3.40 7.06
CA LYS A 186 9.58 3.68 8.39
C LYS A 186 8.83 2.83 9.41
N VAL A 187 9.57 2.15 10.27
CA VAL A 187 9.06 1.43 11.44
C VAL A 187 9.49 2.22 12.67
N ARG A 188 8.57 2.39 13.62
CA ARG A 188 8.79 3.18 14.83
C ARG A 188 8.47 2.36 16.07
N ALA A 189 9.28 2.54 17.10
CA ALA A 189 9.00 2.07 18.45
C ALA A 189 9.26 3.19 19.46
N ASP A 190 8.41 3.29 20.48
CA ASP A 190 8.58 4.25 21.55
C ASP A 190 8.98 3.52 22.83
N VAL A 191 10.12 3.92 23.39
CA VAL A 191 10.67 3.33 24.61
C VAL A 191 10.89 4.39 25.66
N GLU A 192 10.52 4.07 26.88
CA GLU A 192 10.82 4.84 28.06
C GLU A 192 12.03 4.20 28.74
N VAL A 193 13.11 4.97 28.89
CA VAL A 193 14.37 4.50 29.46
C VAL A 193 14.68 5.34 30.70
N THR A 194 14.78 4.68 31.84
CA THR A 194 15.11 5.29 33.12
C THR A 194 16.32 4.59 33.73
N CYS A 195 17.34 5.35 34.11
CA CYS A 195 18.48 4.84 34.86
C CYS A 195 18.80 5.80 36.01
N PHE A 196 18.79 5.30 37.24
CA PHE A 196 19.02 6.10 38.46
C PHE A 196 20.46 5.97 38.99
N GLY A 197 21.35 5.30 38.26
CA GLY A 197 22.76 5.15 38.62
C GLY A 197 23.55 6.45 38.45
N TYR A 198 24.69 6.55 39.14
CA TYR A 198 25.61 7.69 39.06
C TYR A 198 26.17 7.92 37.64
N GLU A 199 26.26 6.85 36.84
CA GLU A 199 26.62 6.88 35.40
C GLU A 199 25.40 6.66 34.48
N GLY A 200 24.19 6.96 34.95
CA GLY A 200 22.95 6.59 34.24
C GLY A 200 22.83 7.20 32.84
N ILE A 201 23.29 8.43 32.65
CA ILE A 201 23.24 9.11 31.33
C ILE A 201 24.18 8.42 30.33
N ASP A 202 25.36 8.01 30.77
CA ASP A 202 26.35 7.36 29.91
C ASP A 202 25.98 5.92 29.60
N ALA A 203 25.39 5.21 30.57
CA ALA A 203 24.79 3.89 30.36
C ALA A 203 23.66 3.93 29.33
N VAL A 204 22.76 4.91 29.41
CA VAL A 204 21.67 5.09 28.45
C VAL A 204 22.22 5.43 27.07
N LYS A 205 23.20 6.33 26.95
CA LYS A 205 23.85 6.64 25.66
C LYS A 205 24.57 5.43 25.07
N ALA A 206 25.25 4.63 25.90
CA ALA A 206 25.94 3.42 25.44
C ALA A 206 24.95 2.37 24.92
N ALA A 207 23.84 2.14 25.64
CA ALA A 207 22.77 1.22 25.22
C ALA A 207 22.08 1.68 23.93
N LEU A 208 21.86 2.98 23.75
CA LEU A 208 21.28 3.49 22.51
C LEU A 208 22.27 3.41 21.33
N ARG A 209 23.56 3.64 21.57
CA ARG A 209 24.61 3.47 20.54
C ARG A 209 24.78 2.02 20.09
N THR A 210 24.58 1.04 20.97
CA THR A 210 24.62 -0.37 20.54
C THR A 210 23.53 -0.67 19.51
N ALA A 211 22.34 -0.07 19.64
CA ALA A 211 21.28 -0.19 18.65
C ALA A 211 21.62 0.50 17.32
N GLU A 212 22.32 1.64 17.33
CA GLU A 212 22.76 2.34 16.11
C GLU A 212 23.95 1.65 15.42
N SER A 213 24.79 0.94 16.16
CA SER A 213 25.94 0.22 15.60
C SER A 213 25.54 -0.99 14.74
N ARG A 214 24.30 -1.46 14.86
CA ARG A 214 23.74 -2.59 14.10
C ARG A 214 23.09 -2.17 12.78
N ASN A 215 23.56 -1.06 12.20
CA ASN A 215 23.13 -0.63 10.89
C ASN A 215 23.63 -1.59 9.81
N ASP A 216 22.70 -2.09 9.00
CA ASP A 216 22.99 -2.83 7.77
C ASP A 216 22.69 -1.91 6.57
N ASP A 217 23.18 -2.23 5.37
CA ASP A 217 22.92 -1.43 4.16
C ASP A 217 21.43 -1.31 3.84
N GLN A 218 20.61 -2.25 4.34
CA GLN A 218 19.15 -2.29 4.13
C GLN A 218 18.31 -1.72 5.29
N THR A 219 18.88 -1.58 6.49
CA THR A 219 18.15 -1.15 7.68
C THR A 219 18.99 -0.19 8.50
N GLN A 220 18.60 1.08 8.48
CA GLN A 220 19.22 2.12 9.31
C GLN A 220 18.31 2.47 10.48
N VAL A 221 18.79 2.17 11.70
CA VAL A 221 18.12 2.54 12.95
C VAL A 221 18.65 3.90 13.40
N LYS A 222 17.74 4.83 13.69
CA LYS A 222 18.02 6.14 14.27
C LYS A 222 17.26 6.28 15.56
N VAL A 223 17.95 6.67 16.62
CA VAL A 223 17.31 6.98 17.90
C VAL A 223 17.18 8.49 18.04
N ARG A 224 15.98 8.95 18.42
CA ARG A 224 15.71 10.36 18.74
C ARG A 224 15.16 10.48 20.15
N LEU A 225 15.64 11.47 20.88
CA LEU A 225 15.06 11.86 22.16
C LEU A 225 13.86 12.77 21.90
N VAL A 226 12.71 12.47 22.51
CA VAL A 226 11.57 13.41 22.52
C VAL A 226 11.67 14.27 23.76
N SER A 227 11.71 13.62 24.92
CA SER A 227 11.83 14.26 26.23
C SER A 227 12.27 13.20 27.22
N PRO A 228 13.25 13.40 28.11
CA PRO A 228 13.57 12.41 29.14
C PRO A 228 12.31 12.07 29.94
N PRO A 229 11.96 10.79 30.21
CA PRO A 229 12.65 9.53 29.85
C PRO A 229 12.22 8.86 28.52
N LEU A 230 11.47 9.54 27.65
CA LEU A 230 10.93 9.04 26.37
C LEU A 230 11.90 9.18 25.18
N TYR A 231 12.19 8.05 24.56
CA TYR A 231 12.99 7.92 23.34
C TYR A 231 12.18 7.24 22.24
N VAL A 232 12.45 7.63 21.00
CA VAL A 232 11.82 7.07 19.81
C VAL A 232 12.89 6.45 18.94
N LEU A 233 12.69 5.18 18.60
CA LEU A 233 13.50 4.47 17.63
C LEU A 233 12.77 4.49 16.30
N THR A 234 13.43 4.98 15.27
CA THR A 234 12.95 4.95 13.89
C THR A 234 13.90 4.12 13.05
N SER A 235 13.39 3.07 12.42
CA SER A 235 14.14 2.27 11.44
C SER A 235 13.51 2.44 10.06
N THR A 236 14.33 2.64 9.03
CA THR A 236 13.83 2.70 7.64
C THR A 236 14.13 1.36 6.98
N CYS A 237 13.10 0.65 6.48
CA CYS A 237 13.24 -0.70 5.94
C CYS A 237 12.40 -0.88 4.67
N LEU A 238 12.85 -1.73 3.74
CA LEU A 238 12.07 -2.09 2.54
C LEU A 238 10.95 -3.10 2.87
N ASP A 239 11.19 -3.97 3.84
CA ASP A 239 10.23 -4.95 4.34
C ASP A 239 9.76 -4.59 5.76
N LYS A 240 8.45 -4.63 5.96
CA LYS A 240 7.80 -4.34 7.24
C LYS A 240 8.12 -5.41 8.28
N GLN A 241 8.11 -6.69 7.90
CA GLN A 241 8.27 -7.78 8.87
C GLN A 241 9.71 -7.87 9.39
N LEU A 242 10.67 -7.77 8.48
CA LEU A 242 12.09 -7.77 8.83
C LEU A 242 12.45 -6.52 9.65
N GLY A 243 11.88 -5.36 9.34
CA GLY A 243 12.08 -4.14 10.11
C GLY A 243 11.53 -4.20 11.54
N ILE A 244 10.36 -4.81 11.74
CA ILE A 244 9.76 -5.02 13.07
C ILE A 244 10.64 -5.96 13.90
N ALA A 245 11.00 -7.13 13.37
CA ALA A 245 11.83 -8.11 14.07
C ALA A 245 13.18 -7.52 14.50
N ARG A 246 13.82 -6.71 13.64
CA ARG A 246 15.10 -6.07 13.96
C ARG A 246 14.99 -5.00 15.04
N LEU A 247 13.89 -4.24 15.06
CA LEU A 247 13.63 -3.30 16.14
C LEU A 247 13.34 -4.02 17.48
N GLU A 248 12.63 -5.15 17.46
CA GLU A 248 12.41 -5.96 18.65
C GLU A 248 13.73 -6.50 19.22
N GLU A 249 14.61 -7.06 18.38
CA GLU A 249 15.94 -7.51 18.78
C GLU A 249 16.76 -6.37 19.39
N ALA A 250 16.74 -5.18 18.78
CA ALA A 250 17.42 -4.00 19.31
C ALA A 250 16.86 -3.58 20.69
N ILE A 251 15.53 -3.61 20.88
CA ILE A 251 14.91 -3.28 22.17
C ILE A 251 15.34 -4.26 23.27
N VAL A 252 15.47 -5.55 22.95
CA VAL A 252 15.94 -6.58 23.90
C VAL A 252 17.39 -6.35 24.30
N GLU A 253 18.26 -5.98 23.36
CA GLU A 253 19.66 -5.64 23.65
C GLU A 253 19.78 -4.37 24.50
N ILE A 254 19.03 -3.32 24.14
CA ILE A 254 18.96 -2.07 24.94
C ILE A 254 18.49 -2.39 26.36
N ARG A 255 17.46 -3.22 26.51
CA ARG A 255 16.97 -3.67 27.82
C ARG A 255 18.08 -4.34 28.63
N THR A 256 18.79 -5.29 28.03
CA THR A 256 19.87 -6.04 28.71
C THR A 256 20.99 -5.11 29.17
N SER A 257 21.38 -4.15 28.33
CA SER A 257 22.41 -3.15 28.64
C SER A 257 21.98 -2.21 29.78
N ILE A 258 20.72 -1.75 29.77
CA ILE A 258 20.17 -0.87 30.81
C ILE A 258 19.99 -1.60 32.14
N GLU A 259 19.53 -2.86 32.12
CA GLU A 259 19.38 -3.68 33.33
C GLU A 259 20.73 -3.96 33.99
N ALA A 260 21.80 -4.18 33.20
CA ALA A 260 23.16 -4.31 33.72
C ALA A 260 23.66 -3.05 34.43
N ALA A 261 23.18 -1.87 34.01
CA ALA A 261 23.49 -0.58 34.63
C ALA A 261 22.52 -0.19 35.76
N GLY A 262 21.58 -1.06 36.15
CA GLY A 262 20.60 -0.79 37.20
C GLY A 262 19.46 0.16 36.80
N GLY A 263 19.17 0.28 35.49
CA GLY A 263 18.00 0.99 34.98
C GLY A 263 16.85 0.05 34.60
N SER A 264 15.77 0.64 34.08
CA SER A 264 14.59 -0.07 33.54
C SER A 264 14.17 0.50 32.19
N LEU A 265 13.71 -0.37 31.29
CA LEU A 265 13.13 -0.02 29.99
C LEU A 265 11.67 -0.47 29.91
N VAL A 266 10.78 0.47 29.59
CA VAL A 266 9.35 0.22 29.35
C VAL A 266 9.01 0.58 27.90
N VAL A 267 8.47 -0.37 27.14
CA VAL A 267 8.02 -0.11 25.76
C VAL A 267 6.63 0.50 25.83
N LYS A 268 6.46 1.74 25.35
CA LYS A 268 5.16 2.42 25.27
C LYS A 268 4.43 2.05 23.99
N MET A 269 5.18 1.92 22.90
CA MET A 269 4.65 1.53 21.60
C MET A 269 5.58 0.48 20.99
N GLU A 270 5.04 -0.70 20.76
CA GLU A 270 5.73 -1.79 20.06
C GLU A 270 6.07 -1.38 18.62
N PRO A 271 7.10 -2.00 18.00
CA PRO A 271 7.54 -1.64 16.66
C PRO A 271 6.42 -1.74 15.64
N LYS A 272 5.99 -0.60 15.10
CA LYS A 272 4.91 -0.53 14.12
C LYS A 272 5.34 0.28 12.91
N ALA A 273 4.94 -0.17 11.72
CA ALA A 273 5.10 0.61 10.50
C ALA A 273 4.29 1.92 10.61
N VAL A 274 4.98 3.05 10.51
CA VAL A 274 4.38 4.38 10.60
C VAL A 274 4.03 4.92 9.21
N THR A 275 2.92 5.63 9.15
CA THR A 275 2.49 6.39 7.97
C THR A 275 3.03 7.82 8.02
N GLU A 276 2.95 8.55 6.90
CA GLU A 276 3.33 9.98 6.88
C GLU A 276 2.54 10.82 7.90
N SER A 277 1.28 10.44 8.19
CA SER A 277 0.47 11.11 9.20
C SER A 277 1.06 10.95 10.60
N ASP A 278 1.52 9.74 10.94
CA ASP A 278 2.10 9.45 12.26
C ASP A 278 3.44 10.17 12.48
N ASP A 279 4.21 10.36 11.39
CA ASP A 279 5.50 11.09 11.41
C ASP A 279 5.25 12.59 11.66
N ALA A 280 4.21 13.16 11.03
CA ALA A 280 3.83 14.56 11.22
C ALA A 280 3.32 14.83 12.64
N GLU A 281 2.52 13.92 13.21
CA GLU A 281 2.05 14.01 14.60
C GLU A 281 3.21 13.96 15.60
N LEU A 282 4.20 13.09 15.35
CA LEU A 282 5.40 13.01 16.19
C LEU A 282 6.23 14.29 16.13
N GLN A 283 6.44 14.83 14.94
CA GLN A 283 7.23 16.03 14.77
C GLN A 283 6.57 17.23 15.46
N ALA A 284 5.25 17.35 15.35
CA ALA A 284 4.48 18.36 16.09
C ALA A 284 4.57 18.16 17.62
N LEU A 285 4.56 16.91 18.09
CA LEU A 285 4.75 16.60 19.50
C LEU A 285 6.16 16.99 19.98
N MET A 286 7.19 16.68 19.21
CA MET A 286 8.58 17.05 19.51
C MET A 286 8.73 18.58 19.58
N GLU A 287 8.22 19.31 18.60
CA GLU A 287 8.29 20.78 18.56
C GLU A 287 7.54 21.42 19.74
N LYS A 288 6.37 20.86 20.10
CA LYS A 288 5.61 21.32 21.26
C LYS A 288 6.40 21.10 22.56
N ARG A 289 7.02 19.93 22.74
CA ARG A 289 7.83 19.62 23.92
C ARG A 289 9.10 20.46 24.00
N GLU A 290 9.72 20.74 22.85
CA GLU A 290 10.88 21.63 22.76
C GLU A 290 10.51 23.06 23.18
N ARG A 291 9.34 23.56 22.73
CA ARG A 291 8.83 24.88 23.13
C ARG A 291 8.51 24.96 24.63
N GLU A 292 7.84 23.95 25.18
CA GLU A 292 7.56 23.85 26.62
C GLU A 292 8.86 23.84 27.45
N ASN A 293 9.90 23.12 27.01
CA ASN A 293 11.19 23.11 27.68
C ASN A 293 11.95 24.44 27.56
N ALA A 294 11.84 25.12 26.41
CA ALA A 294 12.49 26.41 26.17
C ALA A 294 11.88 27.54 27.03
N GLU A 295 10.57 27.53 27.24
CA GLU A 295 9.86 28.55 28.04
C GLU A 295 10.17 28.43 29.55
N VAL A 296 10.43 27.22 30.06
CA VAL A 296 10.70 26.97 31.50
C VAL A 296 12.14 27.33 31.91
N SER A 297 13.11 27.25 31.00
CA SER A 297 14.52 27.59 31.29
C SER A 297 14.77 29.09 31.55
N GLY A 298 13.77 29.95 31.35
CA GLY A 298 13.89 31.41 31.49
C GLY A 298 13.65 31.98 32.89
N ASP A 299 13.16 31.19 33.85
CA ASP A 299 12.70 31.69 35.16
C ASP A 299 13.70 31.48 36.33
N GLU A 300 14.86 30.86 36.12
CA GLU A 300 15.95 30.81 37.12
C GLU A 300 16.96 31.94 36.92
N SER A 301 16.58 33.20 37.16
CA SER A 301 17.51 34.26 37.60
C SER A 301 16.83 35.60 37.92
N VAL A 302 15.90 35.63 38.89
CA VAL A 302 15.63 36.87 39.62
C VAL A 302 15.34 36.57 41.09
N SER A 303 16.38 36.22 41.85
CA SER A 303 16.35 36.43 43.30
C SER A 303 16.66 37.90 43.56
N GLU A 304 15.63 38.68 43.87
CA GLU A 304 15.73 40.04 44.38
C GLU A 304 16.68 40.07 45.59
N SER A 305 17.89 40.61 45.38
CA SER A 305 18.71 41.14 46.46
C SER A 305 18.40 42.63 46.59
N ASP A 306 17.31 42.93 47.30
CA ASP A 306 17.05 44.23 47.88
C ASP A 306 17.97 44.41 49.10
N ASP A 307 19.08 45.12 48.91
CA ASP A 307 19.89 45.63 50.00
C ASP A 307 20.16 47.12 49.74
N ASN A 308 19.27 47.95 50.29
CA ASN A 308 19.41 49.40 50.34
C ASN A 308 19.97 49.81 51.70
N PRO A 309 21.07 50.57 51.77
CA PRO A 309 21.37 51.35 52.96
C PRO A 309 21.20 52.84 52.68
N GLU A 310 20.10 53.41 53.18
CA GLU A 310 20.15 54.76 53.77
C GLU A 310 20.74 54.60 55.18
N VAL A 311 21.94 55.14 55.44
CA VAL A 311 22.20 56.35 56.28
C VAL A 311 23.67 56.78 56.13
#